data_AF-A0A3D2NNR5-F1
#
_entry.id   AF-A0A3D2NNR5-F1
#
_cell.length_a   1.000
_cell.length_b   1.000
_cell.length_c   1.000
_cell.angle_alpha   90.00
_cell.angle_beta   90.00
_cell.angle_gamma   90.00
#
_symmetry.space_group_name_H-M   'P 1'
#
loop_
_entity.id
_entity.type
_entity.pdbx_description
1 polymer ?
#
loop_
_entity_poly.entity_id
_entity_poly.type
_entity_poly.pdbx_seq_one_letter_code
_entity_poly.pdbx_strand_id
1 'polypeptide(L)'
;MTAHDEVAAAELARLEAEAAAAEAALKLAQANGALAAARAAAAKDGASSPPAAPTAPAPDAPAADAPVPDAAALQAPASQSAAPGATGPLDADEIAAIVAGYTFEDEALELGALMNGAPVPQAQIRIPLAMTNRHGLVAGATGTGKTRTLQGLAEQLAAKGVPVFAADIKGDLSGVATPGEPSEKLLARTAAIGQDWTPAASATEYFALGGVGRGVPVRATVSGFGPLLLSKVLGLNETQESSLGLVFHYADENGLALVDLADLRAVLSFLTSDEGKPELKQLGGLSSATAGVILRELITFADDGADVFFGEPEFDVQDFLRLAEDGRGIISLLEVPGVADKPALFSTFLMYLLAELFEILPEGGDLDKPKLVFFFDEAHLLFTDASK
;
A
#
# COMPACT_ATOMS: atom_id res chain seq x y z
N MET A 1 -1.65 28.45 58.58
CA MET A 1 -1.23 28.82 57.21
C MET A 1 -2.15 29.91 56.76
N THR A 2 -1.59 31.08 56.45
CA THR A 2 -2.38 32.24 55.99
C THR A 2 -2.63 32.13 54.49
N ALA A 3 -3.66 32.80 53.96
CA ALA A 3 -3.95 32.82 52.51
C ALA A 3 -2.75 33.29 51.65
N HIS A 4 -1.79 34.00 52.27
CA HIS A 4 -0.54 34.41 51.64
C HIS A 4 0.45 33.24 51.42
N ASP A 5 0.41 32.22 52.28
CA ASP A 5 1.27 31.02 52.19
C ASP A 5 0.81 30.08 51.07
N GLU A 6 -0.51 30.01 50.82
CA GLU A 6 -1.08 29.19 49.73
C GLU A 6 -0.79 29.78 48.34
N VAL A 7 -0.85 31.11 48.20
CA VAL A 7 -0.50 31.79 46.94
C VAL A 7 1.00 31.66 46.64
N ALA A 8 1.86 31.73 47.66
CA ALA A 8 3.29 31.52 47.50
C ALA A 8 3.64 30.07 47.11
N ALA A 9 2.94 29.09 47.67
CA ALA A 9 3.13 27.68 47.31
C ALA A 9 2.68 27.37 45.88
N ALA A 10 1.58 27.96 45.42
CA ALA A 10 1.09 27.80 44.05
C ALA A 10 2.04 28.43 43.01
N GLU A 11 2.60 29.60 43.32
CA GLU A 11 3.57 30.26 42.43
C GLU A 11 4.90 29.50 42.36
N LEU A 12 5.35 28.92 43.48
CA LEU A 12 6.54 28.06 43.52
C LEU A 12 6.34 26.83 42.62
N ALA A 13 5.20 26.14 42.74
CA ALA A 13 4.89 24.98 41.91
C ALA A 13 4.81 25.33 40.41
N ARG A 14 4.29 26.51 40.06
CA ARG A 14 4.28 26.98 38.67
C ARG A 14 5.70 27.20 38.15
N LEU A 15 6.54 27.87 38.93
CA LEU A 15 7.93 28.15 38.56
C LEU A 15 8.77 26.87 38.45
N GLU A 16 8.53 25.87 39.31
CA GLU A 16 9.16 24.55 39.21
C GLU A 16 8.73 23.80 37.94
N ALA A 17 7.45 23.84 37.59
CA ALA A 17 6.95 23.25 36.35
C ALA A 17 7.52 23.94 35.09
N GLU A 18 7.63 25.27 35.13
CA GLU A 18 8.17 26.08 34.04
C GLU A 18 9.69 25.85 33.87
N ALA A 19 10.42 25.70 34.97
CA ALA A 19 11.83 25.33 34.97
C ALA A 19 12.06 23.90 34.43
N ALA A 20 11.24 22.94 34.84
CA ALA A 20 11.31 21.56 34.33
C ALA A 20 11.03 21.50 32.83
N ALA A 21 10.03 22.24 32.34
CA ALA A 21 9.72 22.33 30.91
C ALA A 21 10.87 22.98 30.11
N ALA A 22 11.49 24.03 30.63
CA ALA A 22 12.64 24.67 30.00
C ALA A 22 13.86 23.75 29.93
N GLU A 23 14.11 22.95 30.99
CA GLU A 23 15.21 21.98 31.00
C GLU A 23 14.96 20.83 30.01
N ALA A 24 13.72 20.34 29.92
CA ALA A 24 13.33 19.34 28.93
C ALA A 24 13.50 19.86 27.49
N ALA A 25 13.08 21.09 27.21
CA ALA A 25 13.26 21.73 25.91
C ALA A 25 14.75 21.90 25.54
N LEU A 26 15.60 22.23 26.52
CA LEU A 26 17.05 22.33 26.31
C LEU A 26 17.67 20.96 25.99
N LYS A 27 17.29 19.91 26.71
CA LYS A 27 17.75 18.52 26.46
C LYS A 27 17.32 18.05 25.07
N LEU A 28 16.07 18.28 24.68
CA LEU A 28 15.56 17.98 23.35
C LEU A 28 16.35 18.73 22.25
N ALA A 29 16.59 20.03 22.44
CA ALA A 29 17.38 20.82 21.49
C ALA A 29 18.83 20.31 21.35
N GLN A 30 19.44 19.87 22.45
CA GLN A 30 20.77 19.27 22.45
C GLN A 30 20.79 17.89 21.76
N ALA A 31 19.80 17.04 22.05
CA ALA A 31 19.65 15.74 21.40
C ALA A 31 19.45 15.88 19.89
N ASN A 32 18.57 16.79 19.46
CA ASN A 32 18.37 17.11 18.04
C ASN A 32 19.64 17.67 17.38
N GLY A 33 20.40 18.50 18.10
CA GLY A 33 21.70 19.00 17.63
C GLY A 33 22.75 17.89 17.45
N ALA A 34 22.82 16.95 18.40
CA ALA A 34 23.70 15.79 18.34
C ALA A 34 23.29 14.83 17.20
N LEU A 35 21.99 14.63 17.01
CA LEU A 35 21.43 13.84 15.92
C LEU A 35 21.77 14.45 14.56
N ALA A 36 21.57 15.76 14.40
CA ALA A 36 21.94 16.49 13.18
C ALA A 36 23.45 16.42 12.88
N ALA A 37 24.30 16.51 13.92
CA ALA A 37 25.74 16.35 13.77
C ALA A 37 26.13 14.92 13.36
N ALA A 38 25.46 13.90 13.89
CA ALA A 38 25.67 12.51 13.52
C ALA A 38 25.25 12.23 12.06
N ARG A 39 24.10 12.76 11.62
CA ARG A 39 23.66 12.70 10.22
C ARG A 39 24.68 13.34 9.28
N ALA A 40 25.22 14.50 9.65
CA ALA A 40 26.23 15.21 8.86
C ALA A 40 27.59 14.48 8.78
N ALA A 41 27.94 13.68 9.80
CA ALA A 41 29.13 12.84 9.79
C ALA A 41 28.93 11.62 8.86
N ALA A 42 27.79 10.93 8.99
CA ALA A 42 27.46 9.77 8.16
C ALA A 42 27.40 10.12 6.66
N ALA A 43 26.90 11.31 6.30
CA ALA A 43 26.86 11.78 4.91
C ALA A 43 28.25 12.03 4.29
N LYS A 44 29.27 12.33 5.11
CA LYS A 44 30.66 12.55 4.63
C LYS A 44 31.40 11.25 4.38
N ASP A 45 31.07 10.19 5.12
CA ASP A 45 31.72 8.88 5.01
C ASP A 45 31.15 8.04 3.85
N GLY A 46 29.93 8.33 3.38
CA GLY A 46 29.32 7.69 2.20
C GLY A 46 29.83 8.18 0.83
N ALA A 47 30.74 9.17 0.79
CA ALA A 47 31.21 9.80 -0.45
C ALA A 47 32.47 9.14 -1.07
N SER A 48 32.73 7.86 -0.82
CA SER A 48 33.78 7.11 -1.53
C SER A 48 33.19 6.28 -2.67
N SER A 49 33.48 6.68 -3.91
CA SER A 49 33.05 5.98 -5.13
C SER A 49 33.44 4.48 -5.12
N PRO A 50 32.54 3.56 -5.53
CA PRO A 50 32.90 2.15 -5.63
C PRO A 50 33.86 1.90 -6.80
N PRO A 51 34.86 1.01 -6.66
CA PRO A 51 35.72 0.60 -7.76
C PRO A 51 34.97 -0.34 -8.71
N ALA A 52 35.31 -0.24 -10.00
CA ALA A 52 34.75 -1.02 -11.09
C ALA A 52 34.89 -2.55 -10.87
N ALA A 53 33.79 -3.28 -11.00
CA ALA A 53 33.75 -4.74 -10.93
C ALA A 53 34.27 -5.38 -12.24
N PRO A 54 35.04 -6.48 -12.17
CA PRO A 54 35.42 -7.26 -13.35
C PRO A 54 34.31 -8.23 -13.76
N THR A 55 34.09 -8.35 -15.07
CA THR A 55 33.19 -9.30 -15.71
C THR A 55 33.73 -10.73 -15.64
N ALA A 56 32.91 -11.70 -15.22
CA ALA A 56 33.14 -13.13 -15.43
C ALA A 56 31.79 -13.87 -15.65
N PRO A 57 31.80 -15.01 -16.39
CA PRO A 57 30.66 -15.47 -17.19
C PRO A 57 29.73 -16.46 -16.45
N ALA A 58 28.54 -16.61 -17.03
CA ALA A 58 27.48 -17.53 -16.60
C ALA A 58 27.92 -19.01 -16.58
N PRO A 59 27.41 -19.83 -15.64
CA PRO A 59 27.46 -21.28 -15.76
C PRO A 59 26.12 -21.88 -16.22
N ASP A 60 26.25 -22.88 -17.08
CA ASP A 60 25.22 -23.77 -17.60
C ASP A 60 24.47 -24.55 -16.50
N ALA A 61 23.19 -24.80 -16.78
CA ALA A 61 22.32 -25.69 -16.01
C ALA A 61 22.71 -27.17 -16.16
N PRO A 62 22.50 -28.00 -15.12
CA PRO A 62 22.23 -29.42 -15.30
C PRO A 62 20.79 -29.77 -14.94
N ALA A 63 20.16 -30.53 -15.82
CA ALA A 63 18.96 -31.30 -15.54
C ALA A 63 19.28 -32.46 -14.58
N ALA A 64 18.40 -32.71 -13.61
CA ALA A 64 18.38 -33.97 -12.87
C ALA A 64 16.95 -34.32 -12.44
N ASP A 65 16.53 -35.49 -12.92
CA ASP A 65 15.39 -36.30 -12.51
C ASP A 65 15.49 -36.76 -11.05
N ALA A 66 14.32 -37.19 -10.52
CA ALA A 66 14.06 -38.08 -9.35
C ALA A 66 13.48 -37.40 -8.08
N PRO A 67 12.73 -38.13 -7.22
CA PRO A 67 11.30 -37.96 -7.07
C PRO A 67 10.89 -37.42 -5.69
N VAL A 68 9.71 -36.78 -5.63
CA VAL A 68 9.11 -36.26 -4.40
C VAL A 68 8.41 -37.41 -3.63
N PRO A 69 8.62 -37.57 -2.31
CA PRO A 69 7.86 -38.51 -1.51
C PRO A 69 6.48 -37.96 -1.14
N ASP A 70 5.53 -38.90 -1.05
CA ASP A 70 4.11 -38.77 -0.79
C ASP A 70 3.79 -37.98 0.49
N ALA A 71 3.05 -36.88 0.35
CA ALA A 71 2.49 -36.12 1.48
C ALA A 71 0.98 -36.38 1.52
N ALA A 72 0.59 -37.10 2.57
CA ALA A 72 -0.78 -37.54 2.85
C ALA A 72 -1.79 -36.38 2.80
N ALA A 73 -2.85 -36.62 2.03
CA ALA A 73 -3.96 -35.71 1.80
C ALA A 73 -4.73 -35.35 3.09
N LEU A 74 -4.78 -34.06 3.40
CA LEU A 74 -5.87 -33.46 4.17
C LEU A 74 -7.04 -33.24 3.22
N GLN A 75 -8.08 -34.06 3.36
CA GLN A 75 -9.31 -33.96 2.59
C GLN A 75 -10.14 -32.75 3.03
N ALA A 76 -10.22 -31.73 2.20
CA ALA A 76 -11.30 -30.74 2.22
C ALA A 76 -12.58 -31.40 1.65
N PRO A 77 -13.79 -31.09 2.16
CA PRO A 77 -15.02 -31.68 1.68
C PRO A 77 -15.25 -31.30 0.21
N ALA A 78 -15.25 -32.32 -0.65
CA ALA A 78 -15.55 -32.17 -2.07
C ALA A 78 -17.00 -31.71 -2.27
N SER A 79 -17.18 -30.40 -2.47
CA SER A 79 -18.33 -29.91 -3.22
C SER A 79 -18.02 -30.18 -4.70
N GLN A 80 -18.46 -31.33 -5.20
CA GLN A 80 -18.44 -31.62 -6.62
C GLN A 80 -19.44 -30.70 -7.33
N SER A 81 -19.00 -29.51 -7.72
CA SER A 81 -19.59 -28.80 -8.85
C SER A 81 -18.72 -29.07 -10.06
N ALA A 82 -18.93 -30.22 -10.71
CA ALA A 82 -18.44 -30.42 -12.06
C ALA A 82 -19.04 -29.29 -12.93
N ALA A 83 -18.19 -28.46 -13.54
CA ALA A 83 -18.65 -27.52 -14.56
C ALA A 83 -19.33 -28.34 -15.67
N PRO A 84 -20.63 -28.13 -15.96
CA PRO A 84 -21.26 -28.78 -17.08
C PRO A 84 -20.52 -28.31 -18.34
N GLY A 85 -20.08 -29.25 -19.19
CA GLY A 85 -19.57 -28.90 -20.50
C GLY A 85 -20.64 -28.09 -21.23
N ALA A 86 -20.32 -26.85 -21.62
CA ALA A 86 -21.25 -25.96 -22.28
C ALA A 86 -21.76 -26.60 -23.58
N THR A 87 -22.98 -27.14 -23.53
CA THR A 87 -23.66 -27.76 -24.66
C THR A 87 -24.29 -26.69 -25.52
N GLY A 88 -23.64 -26.36 -26.64
CA GLY A 88 -24.22 -25.59 -27.74
C GLY A 88 -24.70 -24.16 -27.38
N PRO A 89 -25.34 -23.46 -28.32
CA PRO A 89 -26.03 -22.23 -28.00
C PRO A 89 -27.19 -22.52 -27.04
N LEU A 90 -27.31 -21.72 -25.98
CA LEU A 90 -28.40 -21.76 -25.02
C LEU A 90 -29.75 -21.50 -25.71
N ASP A 91 -30.80 -22.17 -25.25
CA ASP A 91 -32.16 -21.94 -25.72
C ASP A 91 -32.81 -20.70 -25.09
N ALA A 92 -34.05 -20.40 -25.49
CA ALA A 92 -34.75 -19.21 -25.04
C ALA A 92 -35.08 -19.23 -23.54
N ASP A 93 -35.38 -20.41 -22.98
CA ASP A 93 -35.76 -20.55 -21.58
C ASP A 93 -34.51 -20.42 -20.68
N GLU A 94 -33.37 -20.98 -21.12
CA GLU A 94 -32.06 -20.81 -20.47
C GLU A 94 -31.61 -19.34 -20.48
N ILE A 95 -31.75 -18.64 -21.60
CA ILE A 95 -31.45 -17.20 -21.68
C ILE A 95 -32.38 -16.41 -20.75
N ALA A 96 -33.68 -16.73 -20.72
CA ALA A 96 -34.62 -16.05 -19.84
C ALA A 96 -34.28 -16.26 -18.34
N ALA A 97 -33.80 -17.45 -17.97
CA ALA A 97 -33.32 -17.74 -16.63
C ALA A 97 -32.09 -16.89 -16.27
N ILE A 98 -31.14 -16.71 -17.20
CA ILE A 98 -29.98 -15.81 -16.99
C ILE A 98 -30.47 -14.38 -16.80
N VAL A 99 -31.34 -13.87 -17.69
CA VAL A 99 -31.91 -12.52 -17.58
C VAL A 99 -32.52 -12.31 -16.20
N ALA A 100 -33.37 -13.24 -15.74
CA ALA A 100 -34.01 -13.18 -14.45
C ALA A 100 -33.01 -13.12 -13.29
N GLY A 101 -31.89 -13.85 -13.38
CA GLY A 101 -30.83 -13.88 -12.37
C GLY A 101 -30.06 -12.57 -12.19
N TYR A 102 -30.10 -11.66 -13.18
CA TYR A 102 -29.41 -10.37 -13.15
C TYR A 102 -30.37 -9.18 -13.02
N THR A 103 -31.60 -9.38 -12.52
CA THR A 103 -32.63 -8.33 -12.34
C THR A 103 -32.50 -7.54 -11.02
N PHE A 104 -31.30 -7.09 -10.69
CA PHE A 104 -31.08 -6.24 -9.51
C PHE A 104 -31.74 -4.86 -9.66
N GLU A 105 -32.34 -4.37 -8.57
CA GLU A 105 -32.89 -3.01 -8.46
C GLU A 105 -31.83 -1.99 -7.99
N ASP A 106 -30.84 -2.45 -7.23
CA ASP A 106 -29.73 -1.63 -6.73
C ASP A 106 -28.73 -1.24 -7.82
N GLU A 107 -27.90 -0.24 -7.53
CA GLU A 107 -26.80 0.15 -8.43
C GLU A 107 -25.87 -1.04 -8.70
N ALA A 108 -25.55 -1.25 -9.98
CA ALA A 108 -24.69 -2.36 -10.41
C ALA A 108 -23.64 -1.91 -11.43
N LEU A 109 -22.52 -2.62 -11.44
CA LEU A 109 -21.52 -2.57 -12.50
C LEU A 109 -22.01 -3.39 -13.69
N GLU A 110 -21.94 -2.81 -14.88
CA GLU A 110 -22.31 -3.43 -16.15
C GLU A 110 -21.05 -4.10 -16.73
N LEU A 111 -21.01 -5.43 -16.77
CA LEU A 111 -19.85 -6.17 -17.30
C LEU A 111 -19.94 -6.45 -18.80
N GLY A 112 -21.17 -6.48 -19.33
CA GLY A 112 -21.46 -6.77 -20.72
C GLY A 112 -22.67 -7.68 -20.87
N ALA A 113 -22.77 -8.39 -21.99
CA ALA A 113 -23.91 -9.24 -22.31
C ALA A 113 -23.48 -10.69 -22.52
N LEU A 114 -24.42 -11.63 -22.33
CA LEU A 114 -24.25 -13.04 -22.66
C LEU A 114 -23.79 -13.21 -24.12
N MET A 115 -22.78 -14.06 -24.32
CA MET A 115 -22.32 -14.51 -25.64
C MET A 115 -22.92 -15.88 -25.95
N ASN A 116 -23.80 -15.96 -26.95
CA ASN A 116 -24.49 -17.20 -27.34
C ASN A 116 -24.30 -17.48 -28.84
N GLY A 117 -23.04 -17.60 -29.29
CA GLY A 117 -22.64 -17.56 -30.71
C GLY A 117 -22.62 -16.13 -31.29
N ALA A 118 -23.56 -15.29 -30.88
CA ALA A 118 -23.53 -13.83 -31.04
C ALA A 118 -23.91 -13.16 -29.70
N PRO A 119 -23.59 -11.86 -29.51
CA PRO A 119 -24.03 -11.11 -28.34
C PRO A 119 -25.56 -11.09 -28.19
N VAL A 120 -26.04 -11.26 -26.96
CA VAL A 120 -27.47 -11.24 -26.60
C VAL A 120 -27.75 -9.99 -25.75
N PRO A 121 -28.02 -8.82 -26.33
CA PRO A 121 -28.06 -7.53 -25.61
C PRO A 121 -29.17 -7.44 -24.56
N GLN A 122 -30.19 -8.28 -24.60
CA GLN A 122 -31.21 -8.36 -23.54
C GLN A 122 -30.75 -9.11 -22.28
N ALA A 123 -29.67 -9.89 -22.38
CA ALA A 123 -29.12 -10.69 -21.28
C ALA A 123 -27.84 -10.04 -20.73
N GLN A 124 -28.02 -8.92 -20.03
CA GLN A 124 -26.94 -8.17 -19.37
C GLN A 124 -26.39 -8.93 -18.15
N ILE A 125 -25.07 -8.87 -17.99
CA ILE A 125 -24.32 -9.43 -16.87
C ILE A 125 -23.85 -8.28 -15.99
N ARG A 126 -24.27 -8.30 -14.74
CA ARG A 126 -24.14 -7.17 -13.82
C ARG A 126 -23.63 -7.61 -12.45
N ILE A 127 -22.94 -6.73 -11.73
CA ILE A 127 -22.49 -6.97 -10.35
C ILE A 127 -23.02 -5.84 -9.46
N PRO A 128 -23.90 -6.12 -8.48
CA PRO A 128 -24.34 -5.10 -7.52
C PRO A 128 -23.16 -4.45 -6.79
N LEU A 129 -23.21 -3.13 -6.58
CA LEU A 129 -22.12 -2.40 -5.93
C LEU A 129 -21.85 -2.92 -4.53
N ALA A 130 -22.89 -3.25 -3.76
CA ALA A 130 -22.79 -3.83 -2.43
C ALA A 130 -21.99 -5.14 -2.39
N MET A 131 -21.92 -5.89 -3.51
CA MET A 131 -21.18 -7.16 -3.59
C MET A 131 -19.69 -6.97 -3.90
N THR A 132 -19.25 -5.74 -4.24
CA THR A 132 -17.85 -5.48 -4.61
C THR A 132 -16.89 -5.49 -3.41
N ASN A 133 -17.41 -5.44 -2.18
CA ASN A 133 -16.64 -5.65 -0.95
C ASN A 133 -16.17 -7.11 -0.75
N ARG A 134 -16.64 -8.05 -1.59
CA ARG A 134 -16.24 -9.48 -1.53
C ARG A 134 -14.95 -9.79 -2.26
N HIS A 135 -14.23 -8.76 -2.72
CA HIS A 135 -13.01 -8.84 -3.52
C HIS A 135 -13.18 -9.64 -4.82
N GLY A 136 -12.21 -9.55 -5.73
CA GLY A 136 -12.29 -10.23 -7.02
C GLY A 136 -10.92 -10.36 -7.67
N LEU A 137 -10.83 -11.30 -8.61
CA LEU A 137 -9.62 -11.56 -9.38
C LEU A 137 -9.94 -11.49 -10.88
N VAL A 138 -9.26 -10.59 -11.60
CA VAL A 138 -9.31 -10.53 -13.06
C VAL A 138 -8.09 -11.25 -13.61
N ALA A 139 -8.28 -12.49 -14.06
CA ALA A 139 -7.22 -13.32 -14.63
C ALA A 139 -7.38 -13.49 -16.14
N GLY A 140 -6.27 -13.67 -16.84
CA GLY A 140 -6.22 -13.86 -18.29
C GLY A 140 -4.81 -13.71 -18.84
N ALA A 141 -4.55 -14.24 -20.04
CA ALA A 141 -3.26 -14.08 -20.70
C ALA A 141 -2.99 -12.60 -21.07
N THR A 142 -1.76 -12.29 -21.48
CA THR A 142 -1.45 -10.95 -22.00
C THR A 142 -2.28 -10.66 -23.25
N GLY A 143 -2.83 -9.45 -23.35
CA GLY A 143 -3.65 -9.03 -24.48
C GLY A 143 -5.11 -9.53 -24.47
N THR A 144 -5.56 -10.26 -23.45
CA THR A 144 -6.96 -10.74 -23.37
C THR A 144 -7.94 -9.68 -22.82
N GLY A 145 -7.48 -8.45 -22.59
CA GLY A 145 -8.32 -7.34 -22.17
C GLY A 145 -8.41 -7.09 -20.66
N LYS A 146 -7.53 -7.69 -19.83
CA LYS A 146 -7.49 -7.44 -18.36
C LYS A 146 -7.54 -5.95 -18.01
N THR A 147 -6.63 -5.16 -18.58
CA THR A 147 -6.56 -3.71 -18.37
C THR A 147 -7.84 -3.01 -18.82
N ARG A 148 -8.45 -3.42 -19.94
CA ARG A 148 -9.71 -2.83 -20.42
C ARG A 148 -10.88 -3.14 -19.50
N THR A 149 -10.93 -4.34 -18.94
CA THR A 149 -11.90 -4.72 -17.91
C THR A 149 -11.69 -3.87 -16.65
N LEU A 150 -10.46 -3.76 -16.16
CA LEU A 150 -10.11 -2.96 -14.98
C LEU A 150 -10.49 -1.49 -15.19
N GLN A 151 -10.13 -0.92 -16.34
CA GLN A 151 -10.51 0.44 -16.74
C GLN A 151 -12.03 0.63 -16.69
N GLY A 152 -12.79 -0.25 -17.32
CA GLY A 152 -14.26 -0.16 -17.34
C GLY A 152 -14.90 -0.31 -15.96
N LEU A 153 -14.32 -1.13 -15.07
CA LEU A 153 -14.78 -1.24 -13.69
C LEU A 153 -14.47 0.04 -12.90
N ALA A 154 -13.25 0.57 -13.02
CA ALA A 154 -12.81 1.78 -12.33
C ALA A 154 -13.65 3.00 -12.72
N GLU A 155 -13.87 3.21 -14.02
CA GLU A 155 -14.70 4.30 -14.55
C GLU A 155 -16.15 4.20 -14.04
N GLN A 156 -16.72 3.00 -14.00
CA GLN A 156 -18.08 2.78 -13.52
C GLN A 156 -18.24 2.96 -12.00
N LEU A 157 -17.24 2.55 -11.22
CA LEU A 157 -17.21 2.78 -9.76
C LEU A 157 -17.11 4.27 -9.47
N ALA A 158 -16.17 4.97 -10.12
CA ALA A 158 -15.99 6.40 -10.01
C ALA A 158 -17.28 7.17 -10.39
N ALA A 159 -17.92 6.80 -11.51
CA ALA A 159 -19.18 7.41 -11.94
C ALA A 159 -20.31 7.25 -10.91
N LYS A 160 -20.30 6.19 -10.09
CA LYS A 160 -21.25 5.92 -9.01
C LYS A 160 -20.80 6.47 -7.64
N GLY A 161 -19.81 7.36 -7.63
CA GLY A 161 -19.34 8.02 -6.42
C GLY A 161 -18.56 7.07 -5.49
N VAL A 162 -17.84 6.09 -6.05
CA VAL A 162 -16.89 5.25 -5.32
C VAL A 162 -15.48 5.67 -5.72
N PRO A 163 -14.66 6.22 -4.81
CA PRO A 163 -13.24 6.46 -5.05
C PRO A 163 -12.51 5.17 -5.43
N VAL A 164 -11.54 5.29 -6.32
CA VAL A 164 -10.76 4.15 -6.82
C VAL A 164 -9.28 4.45 -6.67
N PHE A 165 -8.53 3.55 -6.08
CA PHE A 165 -7.07 3.59 -6.10
C PHE A 165 -6.56 2.49 -7.04
N ALA A 166 -5.64 2.83 -7.94
CA ALA A 166 -4.97 1.85 -8.78
C ALA A 166 -3.47 2.12 -8.87
N ALA A 167 -2.67 1.07 -8.72
CA ALA A 167 -1.24 1.11 -9.03
C ALA A 167 -1.05 0.89 -10.54
N ASP A 168 -0.69 1.94 -11.26
CA ASP A 168 -0.53 1.90 -12.72
C ASP A 168 0.94 1.64 -13.08
N ILE A 169 1.33 0.36 -13.01
CA ILE A 169 2.71 -0.07 -13.25
C ILE A 169 3.15 0.16 -14.70
N LYS A 170 2.23 0.05 -15.65
CA LYS A 170 2.51 0.13 -17.09
C LYS A 170 2.13 1.46 -17.73
N GLY A 171 1.41 2.32 -17.01
CA GLY A 171 0.84 3.55 -17.54
C GLY A 171 -0.43 3.31 -18.37
N ASP A 172 -0.99 2.10 -18.34
CA ASP A 172 -2.10 1.69 -19.19
C ASP A 172 -3.45 2.26 -18.71
N LEU A 173 -3.55 2.66 -17.44
CA LEU A 173 -4.77 3.23 -16.84
C LEU A 173 -4.79 4.76 -16.88
N SER A 174 -3.64 5.41 -17.03
CA SER A 174 -3.50 6.88 -17.05
C SER A 174 -4.43 7.61 -18.03
N GLY A 175 -4.86 6.94 -19.10
CA GLY A 175 -5.77 7.49 -20.13
C GLY A 175 -7.20 7.77 -19.66
N VAL A 176 -7.64 7.28 -18.50
CA VAL A 176 -9.02 7.48 -17.98
C VAL A 176 -9.39 8.94 -17.74
N ALA A 177 -8.39 9.82 -17.62
CA ALA A 177 -8.59 11.27 -17.46
C ALA A 177 -8.98 11.99 -18.77
N THR A 178 -8.93 11.30 -19.91
CA THR A 178 -9.24 11.88 -21.23
C THR A 178 -10.45 11.16 -21.83
N PRO A 179 -11.44 11.89 -22.38
CA PRO A 179 -12.56 11.25 -23.07
C PRO A 179 -12.06 10.38 -24.22
N GLY A 180 -12.51 9.14 -24.29
CA GLY A 180 -12.10 8.21 -25.35
C GLY A 180 -12.56 8.67 -26.74
N GLU A 181 -11.73 8.41 -27.76
CA GLU A 181 -12.11 8.69 -29.15
C GLU A 181 -12.98 7.56 -29.72
N PRO A 182 -14.12 7.88 -30.36
CA PRO A 182 -14.94 6.87 -31.01
C PRO A 182 -14.19 6.22 -32.18
N SER A 183 -14.35 4.91 -32.34
CA SER A 183 -13.94 4.19 -33.54
C SER A 183 -15.07 3.28 -34.02
N GLU A 184 -15.12 2.98 -35.31
CA GLU A 184 -16.14 2.09 -35.88
C GLU A 184 -16.17 0.73 -35.15
N LYS A 185 -15.00 0.18 -34.83
CA LYS A 185 -14.87 -1.09 -34.08
C LYS A 185 -15.42 -0.98 -32.66
N LEU A 186 -15.16 0.12 -31.95
CA LEU A 186 -15.64 0.34 -30.60
C LEU A 186 -17.16 0.51 -30.56
N LEU A 187 -17.70 1.36 -31.45
CA LEU A 187 -19.13 1.63 -31.55
C LEU A 187 -19.91 0.37 -31.96
N ALA A 188 -19.40 -0.40 -32.94
CA ALA A 188 -20.02 -1.66 -33.33
C ALA A 188 -20.04 -2.67 -32.17
N ARG A 189 -18.96 -2.77 -31.39
CA ARG A 189 -18.88 -3.69 -30.25
C ARG A 189 -19.84 -3.30 -29.13
N THR A 190 -19.86 -2.03 -28.74
CA THR A 190 -20.69 -1.51 -27.63
C THR A 190 -22.17 -1.58 -28.00
N ALA A 191 -22.54 -1.20 -29.23
CA ALA A 191 -23.90 -1.38 -29.74
C ALA A 191 -24.34 -2.85 -29.77
N ALA A 192 -23.46 -3.78 -30.18
CA ALA A 192 -23.80 -5.21 -30.24
C ALA A 192 -24.12 -5.81 -28.87
N ILE A 193 -23.49 -5.34 -27.80
CA ILE A 193 -23.76 -5.77 -26.42
C ILE A 193 -24.85 -4.95 -25.74
N GLY A 194 -25.46 -3.98 -26.42
CA GLY A 194 -26.50 -3.12 -25.85
C GLY A 194 -25.99 -2.03 -24.92
N GLN A 195 -24.71 -1.68 -25.01
CA GLN A 195 -24.09 -0.61 -24.22
C GLN A 195 -24.18 0.73 -24.98
N ASP A 196 -24.80 1.74 -24.36
CA ASP A 196 -24.80 3.12 -24.85
C ASP A 196 -23.48 3.81 -24.48
N TRP A 197 -22.45 3.53 -25.25
CA TRP A 197 -21.11 4.08 -24.99
C TRP A 197 -21.04 5.55 -25.36
N THR A 198 -20.60 6.37 -24.41
CA THR A 198 -20.33 7.79 -24.61
C THR A 198 -18.91 8.13 -24.16
N PRO A 199 -18.18 8.99 -24.88
CA PRO A 199 -16.89 9.50 -24.41
C PRO A 199 -17.06 10.26 -23.10
N ALA A 200 -16.34 9.85 -22.05
CA ALA A 200 -16.30 10.56 -20.78
C ALA A 200 -14.89 10.48 -20.19
N ALA A 201 -14.47 11.55 -19.53
CA ALA A 201 -13.29 11.56 -18.67
C ALA A 201 -13.71 11.29 -17.23
N SER A 202 -12.94 10.47 -16.52
CA SER A 202 -13.06 10.32 -15.08
C SER A 202 -12.33 11.45 -14.36
N ALA A 203 -12.79 11.81 -13.16
CA ALA A 203 -11.98 12.62 -12.25
C ALA A 203 -10.77 11.79 -11.84
N THR A 204 -9.55 12.31 -12.07
CA THR A 204 -8.32 11.53 -11.92
C THR A 204 -7.23 12.37 -11.29
N GLU A 205 -6.52 11.79 -10.33
CA GLU A 205 -5.36 12.37 -9.68
C GLU A 205 -4.18 11.41 -9.85
N TYR A 206 -3.00 11.96 -10.08
CA TYR A 206 -1.78 11.19 -10.32
C TYR A 206 -0.84 11.33 -9.13
N PHE A 207 -0.36 10.19 -8.65
CA PHE A 207 0.52 10.07 -7.50
C PHE A 207 1.84 9.43 -7.91
N ALA A 208 2.91 9.69 -7.17
CA ALA A 208 4.22 9.14 -7.42
C ALA A 208 4.85 8.67 -6.11
N LEU A 209 5.34 7.43 -6.07
CA LEU A 209 5.90 6.87 -4.86
C LEU A 209 7.24 7.53 -4.51
N GLY A 210 7.35 8.10 -3.31
CA GLY A 210 8.55 8.79 -2.83
C GLY A 210 8.96 10.04 -3.62
N GLY A 211 8.07 10.53 -4.49
CA GLY A 211 8.36 11.66 -5.40
C GLY A 211 9.19 11.26 -6.64
N VAL A 212 9.36 9.97 -6.91
CA VAL A 212 9.95 9.48 -8.16
C VAL A 212 8.84 9.40 -9.20
N GLY A 213 8.78 10.38 -10.12
CA GLY A 213 7.77 10.43 -11.17
C GLY A 213 7.22 11.84 -11.36
N ARG A 214 6.03 11.95 -11.95
CA ARG A 214 5.39 13.24 -12.26
C ARG A 214 4.16 13.53 -11.41
N GLY A 215 3.69 12.55 -10.64
CA GLY A 215 2.54 12.68 -9.74
C GLY A 215 2.86 13.34 -8.40
N VAL A 216 1.81 13.56 -7.60
CA VAL A 216 1.91 14.04 -6.22
C VAL A 216 2.70 13.02 -5.39
N PRO A 217 3.77 13.43 -4.70
CA PRO A 217 4.57 12.51 -3.89
C PRO A 217 3.73 11.87 -2.78
N VAL A 218 3.81 10.54 -2.67
CA VAL A 218 3.26 9.79 -1.55
C VAL A 218 4.42 9.31 -0.68
N ARG A 219 4.39 9.71 0.59
CA ARG A 219 5.41 9.46 1.61
C ARG A 219 4.77 9.19 2.97
N ALA A 220 5.52 8.53 3.84
CA ALA A 220 5.18 8.35 5.24
C ALA A 220 6.38 8.78 6.11
N THR A 221 6.17 9.21 7.35
CA THR A 221 7.30 9.32 8.29
C THR A 221 7.65 7.95 8.85
N VAL A 222 8.87 7.74 9.33
CA VAL A 222 9.21 6.49 10.04
C VAL A 222 8.36 6.34 11.31
N SER A 223 8.11 7.44 12.01
CA SER A 223 7.17 7.49 13.14
C SER A 223 5.76 7.06 12.74
N GLY A 224 5.20 7.60 11.65
CA GLY A 224 3.87 7.22 11.14
C GLY A 224 3.80 5.77 10.68
N PHE A 225 4.87 5.27 10.06
CA PHE A 225 4.95 3.86 9.64
C PHE A 225 4.97 2.88 10.83
N GLY A 226 5.57 3.30 11.94
CA GLY A 226 5.58 2.57 13.20
C GLY A 226 6.50 1.34 13.24
N PRO A 227 6.80 0.82 14.44
CA PRO A 227 7.76 -0.26 14.62
C PRO A 227 7.27 -1.62 14.12
N LEU A 228 5.96 -1.89 14.21
CA LEU A 228 5.38 -3.20 13.86
C LEU A 228 5.43 -3.43 12.35
N LEU A 229 4.99 -2.45 11.57
CA LEU A 229 4.99 -2.56 10.11
C LEU A 229 6.42 -2.57 9.59
N LEU A 230 7.29 -1.71 10.14
CA LEU A 230 8.70 -1.67 9.76
C LEU A 230 9.40 -2.99 10.05
N SER A 231 9.10 -3.64 11.17
CA SER A 231 9.63 -4.97 11.50
C SER A 231 9.24 -6.02 10.46
N LYS A 232 7.98 -6.02 9.99
CA LYS A 232 7.52 -6.95 8.95
C LYS A 232 8.24 -6.74 7.63
N VAL A 233 8.37 -5.49 7.21
CA VAL A 233 9.04 -5.13 5.95
C VAL A 233 10.53 -5.47 5.97
N LEU A 234 11.20 -5.25 7.10
CA LEU A 234 12.60 -5.59 7.30
C LEU A 234 12.84 -7.09 7.57
N GLY A 235 11.78 -7.91 7.62
CA GLY A 235 11.90 -9.35 7.90
C GLY A 235 12.44 -9.67 9.29
N LEU A 236 12.16 -8.80 10.28
CA LEU A 236 12.64 -8.97 11.64
C LEU A 236 11.89 -10.10 12.37
N ASN A 237 12.60 -10.82 13.24
CA ASN A 237 11.98 -11.79 14.15
C ASN A 237 11.38 -11.11 15.39
N GLU A 238 10.61 -11.86 16.21
CA GLU A 238 9.93 -11.35 17.40
C GLU A 238 10.85 -10.60 18.38
N THR A 239 12.10 -11.05 18.54
CA THR A 239 13.06 -10.39 19.44
C THR A 239 13.54 -9.06 18.87
N GLN A 240 13.78 -9.01 17.55
CA GLN A 240 14.18 -7.79 16.84
C GLN A 240 13.02 -6.79 16.76
N GLU A 241 11.79 -7.26 16.51
CA GLU A 241 10.58 -6.44 16.55
C GLU A 241 10.38 -5.78 17.92
N SER A 242 10.42 -6.58 18.99
CA SER A 242 10.32 -6.05 20.36
C SER A 242 11.41 -5.03 20.65
N SER A 243 12.63 -5.28 20.18
CA SER A 243 13.75 -4.35 20.33
C SER A 243 13.57 -3.07 19.52
N LEU A 244 13.02 -3.15 18.31
CA LEU A 244 12.70 -1.98 17.50
C LEU A 244 11.59 -1.15 18.15
N GLY A 245 10.57 -1.80 18.70
CA GLY A 245 9.53 -1.13 19.51
C GLY A 245 10.11 -0.32 20.67
N LEU A 246 11.16 -0.83 21.32
CA LEU A 246 11.84 -0.10 22.39
C LEU A 246 12.52 1.18 21.92
N VAL A 247 13.11 1.13 20.73
CA VAL A 247 13.78 2.29 20.11
C VAL A 247 12.76 3.36 19.77
N PHE A 248 11.61 2.98 19.22
CA PHE A 248 10.50 3.89 18.94
C PHE A 248 9.95 4.51 20.23
N HIS A 249 9.71 3.69 21.25
CA HIS A 249 9.26 4.19 22.55
C HIS A 249 10.24 5.22 23.16
N TYR A 250 11.55 4.95 23.08
CA TYR A 250 12.57 5.92 23.49
C TYR A 250 12.47 7.23 22.69
N ALA A 251 12.31 7.14 21.36
CA ALA A 251 12.17 8.31 20.51
C ALA A 251 10.94 9.14 20.90
N ASP A 252 9.80 8.50 21.14
CA ASP A 252 8.55 9.16 21.54
C ASP A 252 8.69 9.85 22.92
N GLU A 253 9.23 9.16 23.93
CA GLU A 253 9.43 9.75 25.27
C GLU A 253 10.36 10.96 25.26
N ASN A 254 11.32 10.97 24.33
CA ASN A 254 12.29 12.04 24.19
C ASN A 254 11.91 13.06 23.12
N GLY A 255 10.71 12.98 22.52
CA GLY A 255 10.26 13.92 21.49
C GLY A 255 11.11 13.94 20.22
N LEU A 256 11.78 12.82 19.91
CA LEU A 256 12.60 12.65 18.72
C LEU A 256 11.72 12.18 17.57
N ALA A 257 11.32 13.10 16.70
CA ALA A 257 10.60 12.75 15.48
C ALA A 257 11.48 11.89 14.57
N LEU A 258 10.99 10.71 14.19
CA LEU A 258 11.65 9.82 13.23
C LEU A 258 11.06 10.11 11.85
N VAL A 259 11.66 11.03 11.13
CA VAL A 259 11.15 11.46 9.81
C VAL A 259 11.54 10.46 8.73
N ASP A 260 12.81 10.06 8.72
CA ASP A 260 13.40 9.17 7.72
C ASP A 260 14.19 7.99 8.32
N LEU A 261 14.76 7.13 7.48
CA LEU A 261 15.54 5.97 7.94
C LEU A 261 16.87 6.38 8.60
N ALA A 262 17.45 7.53 8.24
CA ALA A 262 18.68 8.03 8.86
C ALA A 262 18.43 8.42 10.33
N ASP A 263 17.23 8.91 10.64
CA ASP A 263 16.81 9.28 11.99
C ASP A 263 16.79 8.07 12.90
N LEU A 264 16.07 7.02 12.47
CA LEU A 264 16.00 5.76 13.20
C LEU A 264 17.37 5.11 13.37
N ARG A 265 18.20 5.11 12.31
CA ARG A 265 19.58 4.61 12.39
C ARG A 265 20.40 5.37 13.42
N ALA A 266 20.22 6.69 13.49
CA ALA A 266 20.98 7.52 14.42
C ALA A 266 20.51 7.32 15.88
N VAL A 267 19.21 7.12 16.14
CA VAL A 267 18.71 6.73 17.48
C VAL A 267 19.24 5.35 17.88
N LEU A 268 19.17 4.34 17.01
CA LEU A 268 19.76 3.02 17.24
C LEU A 268 21.26 3.09 17.55
N SER A 269 22.01 3.90 16.80
CA SER A 269 23.45 4.09 17.00
C SER A 269 23.75 4.77 18.34
N PHE A 270 22.95 5.77 18.71
CA PHE A 270 23.07 6.43 20.01
C PHE A 270 22.80 5.47 21.17
N LEU A 271 21.69 4.72 21.13
CA LEU A 271 21.29 3.79 22.20
C LEU A 271 22.29 2.64 22.39
N THR A 272 23.09 2.34 21.37
CA THR A 272 24.16 1.32 21.43
C THR A 272 25.56 1.89 21.70
N SER A 273 25.68 3.21 21.79
CA SER A 273 26.91 3.90 22.20
C SER A 273 27.14 3.80 23.72
N ASP A 274 28.33 4.17 24.19
CA ASP A 274 28.62 4.19 25.62
C ASP A 274 27.79 5.23 26.39
N GLU A 275 27.36 6.30 25.72
CA GLU A 275 26.52 7.35 26.28
C GLU A 275 25.04 6.95 26.37
N GLY A 276 24.50 6.26 25.37
CA GLY A 276 23.08 5.87 25.33
C GLY A 276 22.74 4.53 25.99
N LYS A 277 23.72 3.63 26.16
CA LYS A 277 23.53 2.33 26.87
C LYS A 277 22.88 2.45 28.26
N PRO A 278 23.24 3.43 29.12
CA PRO A 278 22.59 3.61 30.41
C PRO A 278 21.09 3.94 30.31
N GLU A 279 20.69 4.73 29.32
CA GLU A 279 19.28 5.10 29.09
C GLU A 279 18.49 3.87 28.61
N LEU A 280 19.03 3.15 27.63
CA LEU A 280 18.44 1.94 27.08
C LEU A 280 18.25 0.83 28.14
N LYS A 281 19.15 0.72 29.13
CA LYS A 281 19.03 -0.25 30.22
C LYS A 281 17.77 -0.05 31.07
N GLN A 282 17.28 1.19 31.19
CA GLN A 282 16.09 1.49 31.99
C GLN A 282 14.82 1.00 31.31
N LEU A 283 14.84 0.90 29.98
CA LEU A 283 13.69 0.50 29.16
C LEU A 283 13.58 -1.03 28.97
N GLY A 284 14.60 -1.81 29.35
CA GLY A 284 14.61 -3.27 29.19
C GLY A 284 15.83 -3.81 28.44
N GLY A 285 16.63 -2.90 27.86
CA GLY A 285 17.88 -3.22 27.18
C GLY A 285 17.70 -3.75 25.77
N LEU A 286 18.64 -3.39 24.89
CA LEU A 286 18.76 -3.93 23.53
C LEU A 286 20.20 -4.43 23.37
N SER A 287 20.35 -5.66 22.89
CA SER A 287 21.69 -6.25 22.69
C SER A 287 22.39 -5.62 21.49
N SER A 288 23.71 -5.45 21.56
CA SER A 288 24.50 -4.94 20.44
C SER A 288 24.41 -5.84 19.19
N ALA A 289 24.22 -7.15 19.38
CA ALA A 289 24.01 -8.08 18.29
C ALA A 289 22.67 -7.82 17.57
N THR A 290 21.58 -7.68 18.32
CA THR A 290 20.25 -7.37 17.77
C THR A 290 20.25 -6.03 17.04
N ALA A 291 20.83 -4.99 17.65
CA ALA A 291 20.92 -3.67 17.03
C ALA A 291 21.75 -3.69 15.74
N GLY A 292 22.85 -4.46 15.71
CA GLY A 292 23.67 -4.64 14.51
C GLY A 292 22.98 -5.42 13.39
N VAL A 293 21.97 -6.26 13.70
CA VAL A 293 21.10 -6.84 12.65
C VAL A 293 20.16 -5.78 12.12
N ILE A 294 19.40 -5.11 12.99
CA ILE A 294 18.43 -4.07 12.59
C ILE A 294 19.10 -2.98 11.75
N LEU A 295 20.27 -2.49 12.16
CA LEU A 295 21.02 -1.47 11.40
C LEU A 295 21.42 -1.94 10.00
N ARG A 296 21.78 -3.22 9.83
CA ARG A 296 22.13 -3.77 8.51
C ARG A 296 20.90 -3.88 7.63
N GLU A 297 19.78 -4.37 8.17
CA GLU A 297 18.53 -4.45 7.41
C GLU A 297 18.06 -3.06 6.98
N LEU A 298 18.14 -2.05 7.86
CA LEU A 298 17.84 -0.66 7.51
C LEU A 298 18.73 -0.10 6.39
N ILE A 299 20.03 -0.44 6.39
CA ILE A 299 20.96 -0.02 5.34
C ILE A 299 20.58 -0.68 4.01
N THR A 300 20.42 -2.01 4.00
CA THR A 300 19.99 -2.76 2.80
C THR A 300 18.68 -2.20 2.25
N PHE A 301 17.71 -1.95 3.13
CA PHE A 301 16.41 -1.42 2.75
C PHE A 301 16.49 -0.01 2.13
N ALA A 302 17.35 0.85 2.69
CA ALA A 302 17.63 2.17 2.11
C ALA A 302 18.34 2.05 0.74
N ASP A 303 19.32 1.15 0.62
CA ASP A 303 20.08 0.90 -0.62
C ASP A 303 19.19 0.34 -1.75
N ASP A 304 18.17 -0.46 -1.40
CA ASP A 304 17.11 -0.92 -2.32
C ASP A 304 16.16 0.22 -2.75
N GLY A 305 16.37 1.42 -2.21
CA GLY A 305 15.68 2.64 -2.58
C GLY A 305 14.39 2.88 -1.82
N ALA A 306 14.19 2.25 -0.65
CA ALA A 306 13.04 2.53 0.20
C ALA A 306 13.09 3.92 0.86
N ASP A 307 14.30 4.49 1.01
CA ASP A 307 14.51 5.77 1.71
C ASP A 307 13.72 6.93 1.09
N VAL A 308 13.44 6.88 -0.23
CA VAL A 308 12.64 7.92 -0.92
C VAL A 308 11.19 7.97 -0.45
N PHE A 309 10.67 6.86 0.10
CA PHE A 309 9.31 6.79 0.64
C PHE A 309 9.19 7.48 1.99
N PHE A 310 10.28 7.54 2.76
CA PHE A 310 10.24 8.11 4.10
C PHE A 310 10.54 9.61 4.08
N GLY A 311 9.68 10.39 4.73
CA GLY A 311 9.92 11.80 4.95
C GLY A 311 8.65 12.65 4.92
N GLU A 312 8.86 13.96 4.97
CA GLU A 312 7.77 14.95 4.98
C GLU A 312 7.57 15.61 3.59
N PRO A 313 6.36 16.16 3.31
CA PRO A 313 5.14 15.98 4.11
C PRO A 313 4.62 14.55 4.02
N GLU A 314 4.12 14.02 5.15
CA GLU A 314 3.42 12.74 5.19
C GLU A 314 2.08 12.85 4.46
N PHE A 315 1.75 11.80 3.69
CA PHE A 315 0.53 11.76 2.92
C PHE A 315 -0.67 11.38 3.79
N ASP A 316 -1.75 12.16 3.72
CA ASP A 316 -3.00 11.83 4.39
C ASP A 316 -3.79 10.82 3.53
N VAL A 317 -3.90 9.58 4.01
CA VAL A 317 -4.61 8.50 3.31
C VAL A 317 -6.10 8.81 3.11
N GLN A 318 -6.71 9.70 3.90
CA GLN A 318 -8.07 10.19 3.67
C GLN A 318 -8.21 10.90 2.32
N ASP A 319 -7.13 11.41 1.74
CA ASP A 319 -7.17 12.05 0.43
C ASP A 319 -7.60 11.08 -0.69
N PHE A 320 -7.37 9.76 -0.52
CA PHE A 320 -7.87 8.75 -1.46
C PHE A 320 -9.38 8.50 -1.37
N LEU A 321 -10.05 8.98 -0.31
CA LEU A 321 -11.48 8.80 -0.09
C LEU A 321 -12.31 9.97 -0.64
N ARG A 322 -11.66 11.00 -1.20
CA ARG A 322 -12.32 12.21 -1.68
C ARG A 322 -13.19 11.94 -2.92
N LEU A 323 -14.24 12.74 -3.02
CA LEU A 323 -15.09 12.85 -4.19
C LEU A 323 -14.78 14.15 -4.92
N ALA A 324 -14.97 14.16 -6.23
CA ALA A 324 -14.97 15.38 -7.03
C ALA A 324 -16.16 16.27 -6.67
N GLU A 325 -16.09 17.55 -7.06
CA GLU A 325 -17.15 18.54 -6.78
C GLU A 325 -18.53 18.13 -7.34
N ASP A 326 -18.54 17.30 -8.39
CA ASP A 326 -19.75 16.77 -9.01
C ASP A 326 -20.27 15.46 -8.37
N GLY A 327 -19.64 15.00 -7.29
CA GLY A 327 -20.02 13.81 -6.54
C GLY A 327 -19.45 12.50 -7.07
N ARG A 328 -18.71 12.51 -8.18
CA ARG A 328 -18.02 11.32 -8.69
C ARG A 328 -16.83 10.96 -7.81
N GLY A 329 -16.52 9.67 -7.73
CA GLY A 329 -15.31 9.17 -7.11
C GLY A 329 -14.08 9.61 -7.89
N ILE A 330 -13.00 9.94 -7.19
CA ILE A 330 -11.71 10.25 -7.82
C ILE A 330 -10.97 8.93 -8.08
N ILE A 331 -10.44 8.78 -9.30
CA ILE A 331 -9.51 7.70 -9.64
C ILE A 331 -8.09 8.17 -9.32
N SER A 332 -7.53 7.63 -8.24
CA SER A 332 -6.17 7.88 -7.79
C SER A 332 -5.22 6.88 -8.43
N LEU A 333 -4.39 7.36 -9.34
CA LEU A 333 -3.43 6.53 -10.08
C LEU A 333 -2.03 6.72 -9.50
N LEU A 334 -1.49 5.68 -8.89
CA LEU A 334 -0.11 5.67 -8.42
C LEU A 334 0.82 5.22 -9.54
N GLU A 335 1.65 6.14 -10.02
CA GLU A 335 2.80 5.86 -10.86
C GLU A 335 3.87 5.19 -10.00
N VAL A 336 4.38 4.04 -10.46
CA VAL A 336 5.50 3.34 -9.81
C VAL A 336 6.61 3.09 -10.83
N PRO A 337 7.35 4.13 -11.25
CA PRO A 337 8.42 3.99 -12.23
C PRO A 337 9.48 3.01 -11.73
N GLY A 338 9.82 2.00 -12.54
CA GLY A 338 10.86 1.03 -12.19
C GLY A 338 10.46 0.08 -11.04
N VAL A 339 9.16 -0.13 -10.78
CA VAL A 339 8.68 -1.07 -9.75
C VAL A 339 9.24 -2.49 -9.92
N ALA A 340 9.45 -2.92 -11.16
CA ALA A 340 10.05 -4.23 -11.46
C ALA A 340 11.48 -4.34 -10.90
N ASP A 341 12.20 -3.22 -10.82
CA ASP A 341 13.55 -3.14 -10.28
C ASP A 341 13.54 -2.90 -8.75
N LYS A 342 12.40 -2.44 -8.18
CA LYS A 342 12.24 -2.08 -6.76
C LYS A 342 10.95 -2.65 -6.13
N PRO A 343 10.76 -3.99 -6.11
CA PRO A 343 9.54 -4.60 -5.59
C PRO A 343 9.32 -4.34 -4.09
N ALA A 344 10.41 -4.26 -3.31
CA ALA A 344 10.35 -4.01 -1.86
C ALA A 344 9.77 -2.62 -1.52
N LEU A 345 10.10 -1.59 -2.32
CA LEU A 345 9.56 -0.24 -2.13
C LEU A 345 8.03 -0.23 -2.33
N PHE A 346 7.54 -0.92 -3.35
CA PHE A 346 6.11 -0.98 -3.65
C PHE A 346 5.33 -1.82 -2.63
N SER A 347 5.86 -2.96 -2.20
CA SER A 347 5.23 -3.77 -1.15
C SER A 347 5.18 -3.02 0.19
N THR A 348 6.26 -2.31 0.54
CA THR A 348 6.32 -1.44 1.73
C THR A 348 5.19 -0.41 1.72
N PHE A 349 5.08 0.32 0.62
CA PHE A 349 4.02 1.31 0.44
C PHE A 349 2.63 0.69 0.55
N LEU A 350 2.40 -0.44 -0.11
CA LEU A 350 1.09 -1.07 -0.09
C LEU A 350 0.70 -1.54 1.32
N MET A 351 1.64 -2.15 2.04
CA MET A 351 1.43 -2.59 3.41
C MET A 351 1.12 -1.41 4.34
N TYR A 352 1.79 -0.27 4.15
CA TYR A 352 1.47 0.98 4.85
C TYR A 352 0.07 1.48 4.52
N LEU A 353 -0.23 1.64 3.24
CA LEU A 353 -1.52 2.16 2.82
C LEU A 353 -2.68 1.31 3.34
N LEU A 354 -2.54 -0.02 3.29
CA LEU A 354 -3.55 -0.92 3.86
C LEU A 354 -3.65 -0.76 5.38
N ALA A 355 -2.53 -0.72 6.10
CA ALA A 355 -2.52 -0.55 7.55
C ALA A 355 -3.23 0.76 7.98
N GLU A 356 -2.87 1.88 7.36
CA GLU A 356 -3.50 3.19 7.60
C GLU A 356 -5.00 3.15 7.31
N LEU A 357 -5.41 2.55 6.19
CA LEU A 357 -6.82 2.41 5.86
C LEU A 357 -7.59 1.57 6.88
N PHE A 358 -6.99 0.49 7.38
CA PHE A 358 -7.59 -0.34 8.44
C PHE A 358 -7.73 0.41 9.76
N GLU A 359 -6.86 1.38 10.03
CA GLU A 359 -6.94 2.21 11.23
C GLU A 359 -8.03 3.28 11.11
N ILE A 360 -8.11 3.97 9.97
CA ILE A 360 -9.01 5.11 9.80
C ILE A 360 -10.43 4.73 9.35
N LEU A 361 -10.60 3.59 8.67
CA LEU A 361 -11.91 3.14 8.20
C LEU A 361 -12.56 2.21 9.24
N PRO A 362 -13.82 2.45 9.62
CA PRO A 362 -14.53 1.53 10.49
C PRO A 362 -14.80 0.21 9.77
N GLU A 363 -14.77 -0.89 10.52
CA GLU A 363 -15.26 -2.18 10.02
C GLU A 363 -16.74 -2.06 9.64
N GLY A 364 -17.04 -2.37 8.38
CA GLY A 364 -18.38 -2.29 7.81
C GLY A 364 -18.79 -3.62 7.20
N GLY A 365 -20.02 -4.06 7.50
CA GLY A 365 -20.62 -5.23 6.87
C GLY A 365 -21.26 -4.89 5.51
N ASP A 366 -22.59 -5.01 5.44
CA ASP A 366 -23.33 -4.81 4.19
C ASP A 366 -23.61 -3.32 3.94
N LEU A 367 -22.65 -2.64 3.32
CA LEU A 367 -22.82 -1.27 2.80
C LEU A 367 -23.40 -1.31 1.37
N ASP A 368 -24.22 -0.32 1.02
CA ASP A 368 -24.79 -0.18 -0.33
C ASP A 368 -23.72 -0.09 -1.43
N LYS A 369 -22.57 0.52 -1.09
CA LYS A 369 -21.37 0.62 -1.93
C LYS A 369 -20.10 0.73 -1.08
N PRO A 370 -18.94 0.30 -1.61
CA PRO A 370 -17.66 0.43 -0.92
C PRO A 370 -17.25 1.90 -0.74
N LYS A 371 -16.43 2.16 0.29
CA LYS A 371 -15.84 3.49 0.54
C LYS A 371 -14.65 3.80 -0.37
N LEU A 372 -13.94 2.77 -0.79
CA LEU A 372 -12.77 2.82 -1.66
C LEU A 372 -12.61 1.44 -2.31
N VAL A 373 -12.20 1.40 -3.59
CA VAL A 373 -11.83 0.17 -4.28
C VAL A 373 -10.38 0.21 -4.72
N PHE A 374 -9.65 -0.87 -4.41
CA PHE A 374 -8.28 -1.09 -4.83
C PHE A 374 -8.21 -1.94 -6.09
N PHE A 375 -7.44 -1.46 -7.07
CA PHE A 375 -7.00 -2.26 -8.20
C PHE A 375 -5.48 -2.45 -8.16
N PHE A 376 -5.08 -3.72 -8.00
CA PHE A 376 -3.70 -4.15 -8.15
C PHE A 376 -3.51 -4.65 -9.57
N ASP A 377 -3.04 -3.78 -10.48
CA ASP A 377 -2.50 -4.29 -11.73
C ASP A 377 -1.21 -5.05 -11.44
N GLU A 378 -1.04 -6.19 -12.11
CA GLU A 378 0.09 -7.11 -11.88
C GLU A 378 0.29 -7.53 -10.42
N ALA A 379 -0.80 -7.92 -9.75
CA ALA A 379 -0.78 -8.47 -8.39
C ALA A 379 0.28 -9.57 -8.13
N HIS A 380 0.72 -10.30 -9.17
CA HIS A 380 1.79 -11.29 -9.04
C HIS A 380 3.13 -10.70 -8.53
N LEU A 381 3.39 -9.41 -8.79
CA LEU A 381 4.58 -8.70 -8.29
C LEU A 381 4.51 -8.42 -6.79
N LEU A 382 3.31 -8.40 -6.21
CA LEU A 382 3.08 -8.21 -4.78
C LEU A 382 3.12 -9.53 -3.99
N PHE A 383 2.81 -10.65 -4.67
CA PHE A 383 2.55 -11.94 -4.03
C PHE A 383 3.59 -13.01 -4.36
N THR A 384 4.77 -12.60 -4.83
CA THR A 384 5.92 -13.52 -4.92
C THR A 384 6.29 -13.88 -3.47
N ASP A 385 5.88 -15.06 -3.00
CA ASP A 385 5.97 -15.58 -1.61
C ASP A 385 4.78 -15.33 -0.67
N ALA A 386 3.63 -14.84 -1.17
CA ALA A 386 2.40 -14.80 -0.36
C ALA A 386 1.79 -16.21 -0.24
N SER A 387 2.27 -16.92 0.78
CA SER A 387 1.97 -18.29 1.24
C SER A 387 2.97 -19.38 0.80
N LYS A 388 3.90 -19.69 1.71
CA LYS A 388 4.16 -21.07 2.15
C LYS A 388 3.62 -21.24 3.56
#